data_AF-A0A3C1C7I9-F1
#
_entry.id   AF-A0A3C1C7I9-F1
#
_cell.length_a   1.000
_cell.length_b   1.000
_cell.length_c   1.000
_cell.angle_alpha   90.00
_cell.angle_beta   90.00
_cell.angle_gamma   90.00
#
_symmetry.space_group_name_H-M   'P 1'
#
loop_
_entity.id
_entity.type
_entity.pdbx_description
1 polymer ?
#
loop_
_entity_poly.entity_id
_entity_poly.type
_entity_poly.pdbx_seq_one_letter_code
_entity_poly.pdbx_strand_id
1 'polypeptide(L)'
;ILEAVALHSIADDAMSPLAKIVYIADKLEPLRNRAADADEKMQTLDLDSLFAYTLTSVVKWFSESGRPLCPYTAEIYSRMPKL
;
A
#
# COMPACT_ATOMS: atom_id res chain seq x y z
N ILE A 1 3.50 5.57 16.50
CA ILE A 1 4.71 4.77 16.21
C ILE A 1 4.41 3.27 16.28
N LEU A 2 4.01 2.71 17.42
CA LEU A 2 3.74 1.27 17.54
C LEU A 2 2.64 0.76 16.59
N GLU A 3 1.57 1.55 16.41
CA GLU A 3 0.54 1.29 15.38
C GLU A 3 1.14 1.15 13.97
N ALA A 4 2.01 2.08 13.56
CA ALA A 4 2.67 2.03 12.26
C ALA A 4 3.50 0.75 12.09
N VAL A 5 4.19 0.31 13.16
CA VAL A 5 4.92 -0.96 13.17
C VAL A 5 3.96 -2.16 13.11
N ALA A 6 2.81 -2.11 13.76
CA ALA A 6 1.84 -3.20 13.71
C ALA A 6 1.19 -3.33 12.32
N LEU A 7 0.92 -2.21 11.65
CA LEU A 7 0.12 -2.15 10.42
C LEU A 7 0.94 -2.03 9.12
N HIS A 8 2.28 -1.90 9.16
CA HIS A 8 3.08 -1.78 7.93
C HIS A 8 3.00 -3.00 6.99
N SER A 9 2.68 -4.18 7.53
CA SER A 9 2.53 -5.42 6.77
C SER A 9 1.10 -5.66 6.30
N ILE A 10 0.12 -5.23 7.09
CA ILE A 10 -1.30 -5.48 6.88
C ILE A 10 -1.98 -4.12 6.96
N ALA A 11 -2.38 -3.57 5.80
CA ALA A 11 -3.10 -2.29 5.71
C ALA A 11 -4.33 -2.28 6.62
N ASP A 12 -4.81 -1.10 7.02
CA ASP A 12 -6.05 -0.89 7.79
C ASP A 12 -6.83 0.32 7.21
N ASP A 13 -8.16 0.35 7.35
CA ASP A 13 -9.00 1.48 6.94
C ASP A 13 -8.75 2.72 7.82
N ALA A 14 -8.38 2.53 9.08
CA ALA A 14 -8.20 3.57 10.09
C ALA A 14 -6.73 3.94 10.35
N MET A 15 -5.83 3.75 9.37
CA MET A 15 -4.41 4.06 9.53
C MET A 15 -4.18 5.56 9.76
N SER A 16 -3.45 5.89 10.84
CA SER A 16 -2.93 7.23 11.04
C SER A 16 -1.98 7.66 9.90
N PRO A 17 -1.74 8.97 9.71
CA PRO A 17 -0.81 9.44 8.68
C PRO A 17 0.58 8.80 8.78
N LEU A 18 1.10 8.60 10.00
CA LEU A 18 2.39 7.93 10.20
C LEU A 18 2.34 6.46 9.78
N ALA A 19 1.27 5.74 10.11
CA ALA A 19 1.11 4.35 9.70
C ALA A 19 1.08 4.22 8.17
N LYS A 20 0.35 5.11 7.47
CA LYS A 20 0.32 5.16 6.00
C LYS A 20 1.70 5.42 5.42
N ILE A 21 2.45 6.39 5.95
CA ILE A 21 3.82 6.68 5.51
C ILE A 21 4.72 5.45 5.61
N VAL A 22 4.70 4.76 6.76
CA VAL A 22 5.55 3.57 6.97
C VAL A 22 5.12 2.41 6.06
N TYR A 23 3.82 2.20 5.87
CA TYR A 23 3.31 1.20 4.94
C TYR A 23 3.77 1.48 3.50
N ILE A 24 3.59 2.72 3.02
CA ILE A 24 3.98 3.14 1.66
C ILE A 24 5.50 2.96 1.48
N ALA A 25 6.29 3.41 2.46
CA ALA A 25 7.75 3.33 2.41
C ALA A 25 8.23 1.87 2.26
N ASP A 26 7.68 0.92 3.02
CA ASP A 26 8.08 -0.48 2.93
C ASP A 26 7.77 -1.13 1.56
N LYS A 27 6.71 -0.70 0.87
CA LYS A 27 6.34 -1.27 -0.44
C LYS A 27 7.00 -0.56 -1.62
N LEU A 28 7.25 0.74 -1.50
CA LEU A 28 7.79 1.58 -2.57
C LEU A 28 9.26 1.95 -2.38
N GLU A 29 9.98 1.38 -1.41
CA GLU A 29 11.41 1.67 -1.26
C GLU A 29 12.19 1.32 -2.54
N PRO A 30 13.30 2.04 -2.86
CA PRO A 30 14.01 1.91 -4.13
C PRO A 30 14.53 0.52 -4.47
N LEU A 31 14.77 -0.33 -3.47
CA LEU A 31 15.32 -1.67 -3.66
C LEU A 31 14.24 -2.74 -3.92
N ARG A 32 12.95 -2.38 -3.84
CA ARG A 32 11.84 -3.28 -4.17
C ARG A 32 11.61 -3.34 -5.67
N ASN A 33 11.06 -4.47 -6.14
CA ASN A 33 10.48 -4.56 -7.47
C ASN A 33 9.13 -3.83 -7.51
N ARG A 34 9.19 -2.49 -7.55
CA ARG A 34 8.06 -1.56 -7.60
C ARG A 34 7.77 -1.15 -9.04
N ALA A 35 6.57 -0.63 -9.29
CA ALA A 35 6.19 -0.15 -10.61
C ALA A 35 7.09 1.01 -11.08
N ALA A 36 7.32 1.11 -12.39
CA ALA A 36 8.22 2.09 -12.98
C ALA A 36 7.79 3.55 -12.76
N ASP A 37 6.49 3.78 -12.53
CA ASP A 37 5.91 5.10 -12.27
C ASP A 37 5.88 5.47 -10.77
N ALA A 38 6.39 4.61 -9.88
CA ALA A 38 6.29 4.83 -8.42
C ALA A 38 6.90 6.16 -7.97
N ASP A 39 8.03 6.58 -8.55
CA ASP A 39 8.69 7.84 -8.19
C ASP A 39 7.86 9.06 -8.63
N GLU A 40 7.19 8.99 -9.79
CA GLU A 40 6.24 10.01 -10.23
C GLU A 40 5.05 10.10 -9.26
N LYS A 41 4.48 8.95 -8.86
CA LYS A 41 3.33 8.91 -7.96
C LYS A 41 3.67 9.45 -6.58
N MET A 42 4.86 9.18 -6.04
CA MET A 42 5.31 9.76 -4.77
C MET A 42 5.44 11.28 -4.80
N GLN A 43 5.63 11.89 -5.97
CA GLN A 43 5.75 13.35 -6.11
C GLN A 43 4.42 14.04 -6.40
N THR A 44 3.44 13.31 -6.94
CA THR A 44 2.21 13.88 -7.50
C THR A 44 0.95 13.57 -6.71
N LEU A 45 0.92 12.44 -5.99
CA LEU A 45 -0.24 12.01 -5.22
C LEU A 45 -0.17 12.55 -3.78
N ASP A 46 -1.34 12.87 -3.22
CA ASP A 46 -1.48 13.06 -1.77
C ASP A 46 -1.33 11.72 -1.02
N LEU A 47 -1.24 11.80 0.31
CA LEU A 47 -0.97 10.63 1.15
C LEU A 47 -2.00 9.51 0.98
N ASP A 48 -3.28 9.86 0.87
CA ASP A 48 -4.37 8.88 0.77
C ASP A 48 -4.42 8.24 -0.62
N SER A 49 -4.21 9.04 -1.66
CA SER A 49 -4.12 8.56 -3.04
C SER A 49 -2.88 7.68 -3.24
N LEU A 50 -1.74 8.05 -2.65
CA LEU A 50 -0.52 7.25 -2.70
C LEU A 50 -0.66 5.94 -1.92
N PHE A 51 -1.39 5.96 -0.81
CA PHE A 51 -1.75 4.74 -0.07
C PHE A 51 -2.61 3.80 -0.92
N ALA A 52 -3.64 4.32 -1.60
CA ALA A 52 -4.50 3.53 -2.48
C ALA A 52 -3.72 2.96 -3.69
N TYR A 53 -2.87 3.75 -4.32
CA TYR A 53 -1.95 3.30 -5.38
C TYR A 53 -1.04 2.16 -4.89
N THR A 54 -0.48 2.31 -3.69
CA THR A 54 0.41 1.30 -3.10
C THR A 54 -0.35 0.01 -2.83
N LEU A 55 -1.54 0.09 -2.24
CA LEU A 55 -2.37 -1.09 -1.98
C LEU A 55 -2.76 -1.80 -3.28
N THR A 56 -3.09 -1.05 -4.32
CA THR A 56 -3.38 -1.59 -5.66
C THR A 56 -2.19 -2.37 -6.21
N SER A 57 -0.98 -1.84 -6.05
CA SER A 57 0.26 -2.51 -6.48
C SER A 57 0.52 -3.80 -5.70
N VAL A 58 0.24 -3.82 -4.39
CA VAL A 58 0.32 -5.04 -3.57
C VAL A 58 -0.67 -6.09 -4.06
N VAL A 59 -1.93 -5.74 -4.25
CA VAL A 59 -2.98 -6.67 -4.74
C VAL A 59 -2.60 -7.23 -6.11
N LYS A 60 -2.13 -6.37 -7.03
CA LYS A 60 -1.65 -6.77 -8.35
C LYS A 60 -0.48 -7.76 -8.25
N TRP A 61 0.51 -7.50 -7.40
CA TRP A 61 1.65 -8.40 -7.19
C TRP A 61 1.23 -9.78 -6.65
N PHE A 62 0.28 -9.84 -5.72
CA PHE A 62 -0.26 -11.12 -5.24
C PHE A 62 -1.00 -11.87 -6.34
N SER A 63 -1.80 -11.16 -7.14
CA SER A 63 -2.49 -11.74 -8.30
C SER A 63 -1.52 -12.31 -9.34
N GLU A 64 -0.44 -11.59 -9.66
CA GLU A 64 0.56 -12.00 -10.66
C GLU A 64 1.47 -13.11 -10.15
N SER A 65 1.78 -13.13 -8.85
CA SER A 65 2.63 -14.17 -8.23
C SER A 65 1.89 -15.48 -7.96
N GLY A 66 0.57 -15.52 -8.13
CA GLY A 66 -0.27 -16.68 -7.81
C GLY A 66 -0.33 -17.01 -6.32
N ARG A 67 0.12 -16.09 -5.46
CA ARG A 67 0.13 -16.27 -3.99
C ARG A 67 -1.21 -15.85 -3.39
N PRO A 68 -1.66 -16.49 -2.30
CA PRO A 68 -2.87 -16.08 -1.64
C PRO A 68 -2.68 -14.69 -1.01
N LEU A 69 -3.62 -13.77 -1.30
CA LEU A 69 -3.71 -12.47 -0.63
C LEU A 69 -4.39 -12.65 0.73
N CYS A 70 -3.92 -11.93 1.75
CA CYS A 70 -4.58 -11.90 3.06
C CYS A 70 -6.04 -11.38 2.90
N PRO A 71 -7.06 -12.07 3.44
CA PRO A 71 -8.45 -11.65 3.31
C PRO A 71 -8.72 -10.24 3.81
N TYR A 72 -8.03 -9.83 4.89
CA TYR A 72 -8.19 -8.50 5.46
C TYR A 72 -7.69 -7.40 4.53
N THR A 73 -6.55 -7.62 3.85
CA THR A 73 -6.05 -6.71 2.82
C THR A 73 -6.99 -6.63 1.61
N ALA A 74 -7.62 -7.75 1.23
CA ALA A 74 -8.60 -7.78 0.15
C ALA A 74 -9.87 -6.98 0.50
N GLU A 75 -10.33 -7.07 1.76
CA GLU A 75 -11.48 -6.34 2.27
C GLU A 75 -11.25 -4.83 2.22
N ILE A 76 -10.10 -4.36 2.70
CA ILE A 76 -9.72 -2.94 2.66
C ILE A 76 -9.64 -2.44 1.22
N TYR A 77 -8.99 -3.21 0.34
CA TYR A 77 -8.92 -2.86 -1.06
C TYR A 77 -10.31 -2.73 -1.72
N SER A 78 -11.28 -3.56 -1.31
CA SER A 78 -12.64 -3.49 -1.84
C SER A 78 -13.41 -2.23 -1.44
N ARG A 79 -13.01 -1.59 -0.32
CA ARG A 79 -13.65 -0.38 0.23
C ARG A 79 -12.99 0.91 -0.21
N MET A 80 -11.76 0.84 -0.70
CA MET A 80 -11.04 2.01 -1.15
C MET A 80 -11.66 2.65 -2.41
N PRO A 81 -11.63 3.98 -2.51
CA PRO A 81 -11.92 4.67 -3.76
C PRO A 81 -10.96 4.16 -4.84
N LYS A 82 -11.51 3.68 -5.96
CA LYS A 82 -10.70 3.27 -7.11
C LYS A 82 -10.21 4.52 -7.82
N LEU A 83 -8.88 4.66 -7.92
CA LEU A 83 -8.20 5.67 -8.74
C LEU A 83 -8.27 5.32 -10.22
#